data_AF-A0A8J8AFX6-F1
#
_entry.id   AF-A0A8J8AFX6-F1
#
_cell.length_a   1.000
_cell.length_b   1.000
_cell.length_c   1.000
_cell.angle_alpha   90.00
_cell.angle_beta   90.00
_cell.angle_gamma   90.00
#
_symmetry.space_group_name_H-M   'P 1'
#
loop_
_entity.id
_entity.type
_entity.pdbx_description
1 polymer ?
#
loop_
_entity_poly.entity_id
_entity_poly.type
_entity_poly.pdbx_seq_one_letter_code
_entity_poly.pdbx_strand_id
1 'polypeptide(L)'
;MEALAMVIGSAVAYLFLSGRREKEWEEELELSRGLNIIRTFKDPDYNITPKNRQNTKVAVKHAVKIDKRALLEGMPKSATVIIVDSAGRAYAGKFGGVGYEKRGLILKRDVPKVKIRTAKQGRPVVREYDEIREVYVKLMKSTEGIIDEWRRDKFYYAAIVAKKKGVYPFKVRRG
;
A
#
# COMPACT_ATOMS: atom_id res chain seq x y z
N MET A 1 -3.68 33.95 -0.68
CA MET A 1 -3.35 32.97 0.37
C MET A 1 -2.94 31.68 -0.30
N GLU A 2 -1.66 31.34 -0.16
CA GLU A 2 -1.05 30.17 -0.76
C GLU A 2 -1.77 28.91 -0.30
N ALA A 3 -2.25 28.11 -1.26
CA ALA A 3 -2.68 26.75 -1.01
C ALA A 3 -1.43 25.97 -0.62
N LEU A 4 -1.14 25.94 0.69
CA LEU A 4 -0.12 25.10 1.29
C LEU A 4 -0.40 23.68 0.78
N ALA A 5 0.39 23.24 -0.18
CA ALA A 5 0.34 21.90 -0.74
C ALA A 5 0.70 20.96 0.40
N MET A 6 -0.31 20.61 1.19
CA MET A 6 -0.15 19.76 2.35
C MET A 6 0.29 18.41 1.81
N VAL A 7 1.60 18.17 1.95
CA VAL A 7 2.20 16.85 1.82
C VAL A 7 1.37 15.95 2.72
N ILE A 8 0.56 15.09 2.11
CA ILE A 8 -0.21 14.08 2.83
C ILE A 8 0.84 13.14 3.40
N GLY A 9 1.32 13.44 4.61
CA GLY A 9 1.99 12.48 5.45
C GLY A 9 0.98 11.39 5.74
N SER A 10 0.98 10.33 4.94
CA SER A 10 0.10 9.17 5.08
C SER A 10 0.48 8.44 6.36
N ALA A 11 0.01 8.89 7.53
CA ALA A 11 0.14 8.11 8.76
C ALA A 11 -0.62 6.78 8.56
N VAL A 12 0.14 5.68 8.52
CA VAL A 12 -0.44 4.35 8.36
C VAL A 12 -1.14 3.96 9.67
N ALA A 13 -2.47 3.82 9.61
CA ALA A 13 -3.20 3.05 10.60
C ALA A 13 -3.27 1.59 10.15
N TYR A 14 -3.01 0.66 11.08
CA TYR A 14 -3.18 -0.78 10.87
C TYR A 14 -4.48 -1.22 11.53
N LEU A 15 -5.38 -1.79 10.72
CA LEU A 15 -6.67 -2.28 11.17
C LEU A 15 -6.80 -3.76 10.85
N PHE A 16 -7.50 -4.51 11.70
CA PHE A 16 -7.66 -5.96 11.56
C PHE A 16 -9.14 -6.32 11.58
N LEU A 17 -9.61 -6.99 10.52
CA LEU A 17 -10.99 -7.52 10.44
C LEU A 17 -11.04 -9.05 10.60
N SER A 18 -9.89 -9.70 10.77
CA SER A 18 -9.78 -11.15 10.83
C SER A 18 -10.36 -11.71 12.13
N GLY A 19 -11.39 -12.56 12.05
CA GLY A 19 -11.94 -13.30 13.20
C GLY A 19 -13.46 -13.47 13.21
N ARG A 20 -14.18 -12.65 12.45
CA ARG A 20 -15.65 -12.68 12.36
C ARG A 20 -16.17 -13.86 11.54
N ARG A 21 -17.33 -14.44 11.90
CA ARG A 21 -17.91 -15.62 11.22
C ARG A 21 -18.93 -15.26 10.15
N GLU A 22 -19.46 -14.04 10.21
CA GLU A 22 -20.47 -13.51 9.30
C GLU A 22 -19.94 -13.43 7.85
N LYS A 23 -20.82 -13.71 6.87
CA LYS A 23 -20.49 -13.57 5.43
C LYS A 23 -20.57 -12.13 4.95
N GLU A 24 -21.46 -11.33 5.51
CA GLU A 24 -21.63 -9.91 5.19
C GLU A 24 -22.05 -9.14 6.43
N TRP A 25 -21.45 -7.98 6.67
CA TRP A 25 -21.82 -7.08 7.77
C TRP A 25 -21.37 -5.64 7.48
N GLU A 26 -21.76 -4.75 8.37
CA GLU A 26 -21.31 -3.37 8.39
C GLU A 26 -20.36 -3.15 9.56
N GLU A 27 -19.28 -2.43 9.31
CA GLU A 27 -18.24 -2.16 10.29
C GLU A 27 -17.85 -0.69 10.24
N GLU A 28 -17.61 -0.10 11.40
CA GLU A 28 -17.06 1.24 11.51
C GLU A 28 -15.56 1.17 11.77
N LEU A 29 -14.78 1.89 10.96
CA LEU A 29 -13.32 1.91 11.09
C LEU A 29 -12.83 3.34 11.31
N GLU A 30 -12.04 3.54 12.37
CA GLU A 30 -11.30 4.79 12.57
C GLU A 30 -10.13 4.85 11.60
N LEU A 31 -10.13 5.84 10.72
CA LEU A 31 -9.09 6.06 9.74
C LEU A 31 -8.32 7.34 10.03
N SER A 32 -6.99 7.26 9.91
CA SER A 32 -6.11 8.41 9.82
C SER A 32 -6.32 9.13 8.49
N ARG A 33 -6.04 10.43 8.46
CA ARG A 33 -5.97 11.18 7.20
C ARG A 33 -4.84 10.61 6.33
N GLY A 34 -5.13 10.33 5.07
CA GLY A 34 -4.18 9.72 4.13
C GLY A 34 -4.45 8.23 3.93
N LEU A 35 -3.40 7.44 3.75
CA LEU A 35 -3.47 6.04 3.37
C LEU A 35 -3.42 5.12 4.60
N ASN A 36 -4.41 4.25 4.73
CA ASN A 36 -4.59 3.29 5.84
C ASN A 36 -4.50 1.87 5.29
N ILE A 37 -3.85 0.95 6.02
CA ILE A 37 -3.66 -0.44 5.62
C ILE A 37 -4.55 -1.33 6.49
N ILE A 38 -5.51 -1.99 5.85
CA ILE A 38 -6.49 -2.84 6.53
C ILE A 38 -6.16 -4.29 6.21
N ARG A 39 -5.81 -5.09 7.22
CA ARG A 39 -5.71 -6.54 7.12
C ARG A 39 -7.10 -7.14 7.17
N THR A 40 -7.47 -7.87 6.12
CA THR A 40 -8.80 -8.44 5.95
C THR A 40 -8.80 -9.92 6.31
N PHE A 41 -8.91 -10.81 5.32
CA PHE A 41 -9.10 -12.25 5.50
C PHE A 41 -8.03 -13.03 4.73
N LYS A 42 -8.01 -14.35 4.92
CA LYS A 42 -7.21 -15.28 4.08
C LYS A 42 -7.92 -15.67 2.77
N ASP A 43 -9.11 -15.14 2.57
CA ASP A 43 -9.99 -15.43 1.45
C ASP A 43 -9.82 -14.35 0.38
N PRO A 44 -9.46 -14.70 -0.87
CA PRO A 44 -9.26 -13.74 -1.96
C PRO A 44 -10.54 -13.07 -2.42
N ASP A 45 -11.72 -13.67 -2.20
CA ASP A 45 -12.99 -13.16 -2.70
C ASP A 45 -13.62 -12.09 -1.79
N TYR A 46 -12.90 -11.70 -0.73
CA TYR A 46 -13.37 -10.64 0.16
C TYR A 46 -13.65 -9.33 -0.59
N ASN A 47 -14.60 -8.57 -0.05
CA ASN A 47 -14.89 -7.21 -0.47
C ASN A 47 -14.98 -6.28 0.73
N ILE A 48 -14.36 -5.11 0.60
CA ILE A 48 -14.49 -4.00 1.56
C ILE A 48 -14.84 -2.76 0.77
N THR A 49 -15.99 -2.16 1.09
CA THR A 49 -16.52 -1.01 0.36
C THR A 49 -16.83 0.12 1.34
N PRO A 50 -16.17 1.27 1.25
CA PRO A 50 -16.56 2.44 2.01
C PRO A 50 -17.95 2.89 1.59
N LYS A 51 -18.82 3.17 2.56
CA LYS A 51 -20.12 3.77 2.29
C LYS A 51 -20.00 5.28 2.00
N ASN A 52 -19.08 5.97 2.68
CA ASN A 52 -18.82 7.39 2.45
C ASN A 52 -17.78 7.62 1.32
N ARG A 53 -18.21 7.47 0.07
CA ARG A 53 -17.34 7.60 -1.12
C ARG A 53 -16.80 9.02 -1.36
N GLN A 54 -17.44 10.04 -0.78
CA GLN A 54 -16.97 11.43 -0.92
C GLN A 54 -15.67 11.68 -0.16
N ASN A 55 -15.50 11.02 1.00
CA ASN A 55 -14.37 11.23 1.91
C ASN A 55 -13.42 10.04 2.01
N THR A 56 -13.83 8.86 1.55
CA THR A 56 -12.99 7.65 1.58
C THR A 56 -12.99 6.93 0.24
N LYS A 57 -11.85 6.37 -0.14
CA LYS A 57 -11.67 5.64 -1.40
C LYS A 57 -10.77 4.43 -1.18
N VAL A 58 -11.15 3.29 -1.74
CA VAL A 58 -10.25 2.13 -1.87
C VAL A 58 -9.19 2.46 -2.93
N ALA A 59 -7.92 2.53 -2.53
CA ALA A 59 -6.79 2.76 -3.43
C ALA A 59 -6.26 1.44 -4.02
N VAL A 60 -6.11 0.43 -3.17
CA VAL A 60 -5.71 -0.92 -3.59
C VAL A 60 -6.58 -1.92 -2.84
N LYS A 61 -7.18 -2.83 -3.58
CA LYS A 61 -7.91 -3.98 -3.07
C LYS A 61 -7.07 -5.24 -3.32
N HIS A 62 -7.21 -6.26 -2.47
CA HIS A 62 -6.57 -7.58 -2.65
C HIS A 62 -5.04 -7.50 -2.71
N ALA A 63 -4.45 -6.68 -1.85
CA ALA A 63 -3.00 -6.66 -1.68
C ALA A 63 -2.53 -7.82 -0.79
N VAL A 64 -1.33 -8.32 -1.01
CA VAL A 64 -0.65 -9.28 -0.14
C VAL A 64 0.65 -8.68 0.37
N LYS A 65 1.06 -9.03 1.59
CA LYS A 65 2.35 -8.62 2.14
C LYS A 65 3.46 -9.50 1.57
N ILE A 66 4.50 -8.87 1.06
CA ILE A 66 5.63 -9.57 0.44
C ILE A 66 6.97 -9.21 1.11
N ASP A 67 8.00 -9.99 0.82
CA ASP A 67 9.36 -9.60 1.14
C ASP A 67 9.76 -8.35 0.36
N LYS A 68 10.42 -7.40 1.03
CA LYS A 68 10.86 -6.18 0.36
C LYS A 68 11.94 -6.45 -0.69
N ARG A 69 12.70 -7.55 -0.58
CA ARG A 69 13.72 -7.96 -1.56
C ARG A 69 13.17 -8.14 -2.96
N ALA A 70 11.90 -8.52 -3.07
CA ALA A 70 11.17 -8.60 -4.34
C ALA A 70 11.26 -7.30 -5.18
N LEU A 71 11.37 -6.13 -4.54
CA LEU A 71 11.55 -4.86 -5.25
C LEU A 71 12.86 -4.80 -6.05
N LEU A 72 13.89 -5.54 -5.63
CA LEU A 72 15.19 -5.63 -6.30
C LEU A 72 15.27 -6.85 -7.23
N GLU A 73 14.53 -7.91 -6.94
CA GLU A 73 14.57 -9.22 -7.63
C GLU A 73 13.66 -9.28 -8.88
N GLY A 74 13.34 -8.14 -9.51
CA GLY A 74 12.62 -8.13 -10.79
C GLY A 74 11.11 -7.90 -10.71
N MET A 75 10.61 -7.23 -9.66
CA MET A 75 9.22 -6.76 -9.59
C MET A 75 8.74 -6.13 -10.93
N PRO A 76 7.61 -6.57 -11.51
CA PRO A 76 7.12 -6.02 -12.76
C PRO A 76 6.76 -4.53 -12.63
N LYS A 77 7.16 -3.70 -13.61
CA LYS A 77 6.82 -2.26 -13.65
C LYS A 77 5.30 -1.99 -13.74
N SER A 78 4.52 -3.00 -14.14
CA SER A 78 3.06 -2.93 -14.16
C SER A 78 2.40 -3.24 -12.80
N ALA A 79 3.17 -3.77 -11.82
CA ALA A 79 2.68 -4.13 -10.51
C ALA A 79 2.15 -2.89 -9.77
N THR A 80 1.01 -3.05 -9.10
CA THR A 80 0.48 -2.01 -8.20
C THR A 80 0.95 -2.36 -6.80
N VAL A 81 1.71 -1.46 -6.18
CA VAL A 81 2.38 -1.69 -4.90
C VAL A 81 1.97 -0.63 -3.88
N ILE A 82 2.04 -1.01 -2.61
CA ILE A 82 2.01 -0.11 -1.46
C ILE A 82 3.36 -0.29 -0.75
N ILE A 83 4.10 0.80 -0.55
CA ILE A 83 5.30 0.78 0.29
C ILE A 83 5.02 1.58 1.56
N VAL A 84 5.51 1.07 2.68
CA VAL A 84 5.52 1.77 3.97
C VAL A 84 6.97 2.03 4.34
N ASP A 85 7.33 3.29 4.54
CA ASP A 85 8.68 3.66 4.97
C ASP A 85 8.86 3.57 6.49
N SER A 86 10.10 3.71 6.95
CA SER A 86 10.52 3.64 8.35
C SER A 86 9.87 4.71 9.22
N ALA A 87 9.45 5.84 8.64
CA ALA A 87 8.70 6.89 9.30
C ALA A 87 7.18 6.60 9.37
N GLY A 88 6.74 5.41 8.94
CA GLY A 88 5.34 5.00 8.97
C GLY A 88 4.49 5.68 7.89
N ARG A 89 5.10 6.20 6.82
CA ARG A 89 4.38 6.82 5.70
C ARG A 89 4.10 5.79 4.61
N ALA A 90 2.86 5.72 4.12
CA ALA A 90 2.48 4.85 3.02
C ALA A 90 2.28 5.57 1.67
N TYR A 91 2.67 4.87 0.60
CA TYR A 91 2.54 5.31 -0.78
C TYR A 91 2.03 4.15 -1.63
N ALA A 92 0.92 4.37 -2.35
CA ALA A 92 0.37 3.39 -3.29
C ALA A 92 0.47 3.89 -4.73
N GLY A 93 0.88 3.00 -5.65
CA GLY A 93 1.00 3.33 -7.06
C GLY A 93 1.56 2.17 -7.89
N LYS A 94 1.92 2.45 -9.14
CA LYS A 94 2.60 1.50 -10.01
C LYS A 94 4.10 1.47 -9.70
N PHE A 95 4.70 0.29 -9.69
CA PHE A 95 6.13 0.15 -9.53
C PHE A 95 6.88 0.77 -10.73
N GLY A 96 7.71 1.77 -10.47
CA GLY A 96 8.44 2.51 -11.50
C GLY A 96 9.81 1.93 -11.84
N GLY A 97 10.26 0.90 -11.11
CA GLY A 97 11.60 0.33 -11.18
C GLY A 97 12.53 0.83 -10.08
N VAL A 98 13.75 0.29 -10.09
CA VAL A 98 14.85 0.67 -9.19
C VAL A 98 15.84 1.53 -9.99
N GLY A 99 16.20 2.69 -9.44
CA GLY A 99 17.39 3.43 -9.87
C GLY A 99 18.49 3.28 -8.83
N TYR A 100 19.73 3.58 -9.20
CA TYR A 100 20.87 3.58 -8.29
C TYR A 100 21.44 4.99 -8.21
N GLU A 101 21.62 5.49 -6.99
CA GLU A 101 22.28 6.76 -6.72
C GLU A 101 23.69 6.49 -6.19
N LYS A 102 24.72 7.03 -6.85
CA LYS A 102 26.10 6.95 -6.37
C LYS A 102 26.29 7.96 -5.26
N ARG A 103 26.62 7.49 -4.05
CA ARG A 103 26.94 8.34 -2.90
C ARG A 103 28.35 8.12 -2.40
N GLY A 104 28.99 9.20 -1.93
CA GLY A 104 30.34 9.20 -1.37
C GLY A 104 31.37 9.84 -2.32
N LEU A 105 32.27 10.64 -1.75
CA LEU A 105 33.35 11.31 -2.49
C LEU A 105 34.54 10.37 -2.79
N ILE A 106 34.79 9.38 -1.93
CA ILE A 106 35.99 8.51 -2.00
C ILE A 106 35.62 7.04 -2.29
N LEU A 107 34.64 6.47 -1.59
CA LEU A 107 34.08 5.13 -1.85
C LEU A 107 32.64 5.29 -2.34
N LYS A 108 32.45 5.33 -3.67
CA LYS A 108 31.12 5.44 -4.28
C LYS A 108 30.33 4.16 -4.01
N ARG A 109 29.27 4.26 -3.20
CA ARG A 109 28.30 3.18 -2.96
C ARG A 109 27.06 3.41 -3.79
N ASP A 110 26.60 2.38 -4.49
CA ASP A 110 25.32 2.41 -5.18
C ASP A 110 24.18 2.18 -4.17
N VAL A 111 23.35 3.21 -3.99
CA VAL A 111 22.18 3.15 -3.11
C VAL A 111 20.92 2.90 -3.96
N PRO A 112 20.23 1.76 -3.78
CA PRO A 112 19.02 1.48 -4.52
C PRO A 112 17.86 2.40 -4.12
N LYS A 113 17.25 3.03 -5.12
CA LYS A 113 16.12 3.95 -5.03
C LYS A 113 14.91 3.36 -5.72
N VAL A 114 13.89 3.03 -4.95
CA VAL A 114 12.62 2.50 -5.45
C VAL A 114 11.74 3.66 -5.89
N LYS A 115 11.25 3.61 -7.13
CA LYS A 115 10.36 4.62 -7.70
C LYS A 115 8.93 4.11 -7.72
N ILE A 116 7.97 4.86 -7.20
CA ILE A 116 6.53 4.56 -7.26
C ILE A 116 5.82 5.65 -8.06
N ARG A 117 5.13 5.25 -9.13
CA ARG A 117 4.32 6.13 -9.98
C ARG A 117 2.90 6.19 -9.43
N THR A 118 2.54 7.29 -8.78
CA THR A 118 1.20 7.49 -8.24
C THR A 118 0.21 7.90 -9.34
N ALA A 119 -1.07 7.57 -9.18
CA ALA A 119 -2.10 7.73 -10.23
C ALA A 119 -2.46 9.18 -10.63
N LYS A 120 -1.99 10.19 -9.90
CA LYS A 120 -2.07 11.60 -10.34
C LYS A 120 -0.73 12.00 -10.94
N GLN A 121 -0.76 12.78 -12.03
CA GLN A 121 0.33 13.32 -12.86
C GLN A 121 1.41 14.12 -12.09
N GLY A 122 1.92 13.58 -10.99
CA GLY A 122 2.95 14.16 -10.16
C GLY A 122 4.29 13.47 -10.36
N ARG A 123 5.34 14.07 -9.79
CA ARG A 123 6.66 13.47 -9.71
C ARG A 123 6.56 12.10 -9.01
N PRO A 124 7.23 11.06 -9.53
CA PRO A 124 7.24 9.76 -8.88
C PRO A 124 7.79 9.90 -7.46
N VAL A 125 7.20 9.15 -6.53
CA VAL A 125 7.75 9.05 -5.18
C VAL A 125 9.00 8.18 -5.28
N VAL A 126 10.13 8.71 -4.82
CA VAL A 126 11.40 7.98 -4.79
C VAL A 126 11.77 7.76 -3.33
N ARG A 127 12.05 6.52 -2.95
CA ARG A 127 12.46 6.14 -1.59
C ARG A 127 13.71 5.30 -1.65
N GLU A 128 14.58 5.48 -0.66
CA GLU A 128 15.70 4.58 -0.44
C GLU A 128 15.17 3.22 -0.04
N TYR A 129 15.73 2.16 -0.63
CA TYR A 129 15.32 0.80 -0.33
C TYR A 129 15.46 0.46 1.17
N ASP A 130 16.47 1.02 1.83
CA ASP A 130 16.73 0.80 3.25
C ASP A 130 15.69 1.49 4.14
N GLU A 131 15.09 2.58 3.68
CA GLU A 131 13.98 3.24 4.37
C GLU A 131 12.66 2.48 4.22
N ILE A 132 12.55 1.53 3.29
CA ILE A 132 11.32 0.75 3.10
C ILE A 132 11.26 -0.36 4.15
N ARG A 133 10.20 -0.31 4.96
CA ARG A 133 9.92 -1.27 6.03
C ARG A 133 9.00 -2.39 5.55
N GLU A 134 7.92 -2.02 4.87
CA GLU A 134 6.92 -2.99 4.42
C GLU A 134 6.53 -2.75 2.96
N VAL A 135 6.21 -3.85 2.28
CA VAL A 135 5.79 -3.84 0.89
C VAL A 135 4.58 -4.73 0.75
N TYR A 136 3.58 -4.20 0.05
CA TYR A 136 2.39 -4.93 -0.33
C TYR A 136 2.19 -4.81 -1.83
N VAL A 137 1.69 -5.87 -2.46
CA VAL A 137 1.42 -5.89 -3.90
C VAL A 137 0.00 -6.31 -4.14
N LYS A 138 -0.69 -5.60 -5.03
CA LYS A 138 -2.00 -6.01 -5.52
C LYS A 138 -1.86 -7.34 -6.24
N LEU A 139 -2.59 -8.36 -5.78
CA LEU A 139 -2.68 -9.62 -6.49
C LEU A 139 -3.47 -9.40 -7.79
N MET A 140 -2.84 -9.75 -8.90
CA MET A 140 -3.41 -9.75 -10.26
C MET A 140 -3.00 -11.06 -10.92
N LYS A 141 -3.81 -11.57 -11.86
CA LYS A 141 -3.47 -12.78 -12.63
C LYS A 141 -2.07 -12.73 -13.25
N SER A 142 -1.66 -11.55 -13.73
CA SER A 142 -0.34 -11.34 -14.36
C SER A 142 0.84 -11.36 -13.39
N THR A 143 0.60 -11.34 -12.09
CA THR A 143 1.65 -11.31 -11.06
C THR A 143 1.55 -12.49 -10.09
N GLU A 144 0.52 -13.33 -10.23
CA GLU A 144 0.19 -14.42 -9.30
C GLU A 144 1.34 -15.43 -9.18
N GLY A 145 1.88 -15.90 -10.31
CA GLY A 145 2.96 -16.90 -10.32
C GLY A 145 4.28 -16.46 -9.69
N ILE A 146 4.55 -15.15 -9.58
CA ILE A 146 5.78 -14.63 -8.96
C ILE A 146 5.53 -14.18 -7.51
N ILE A 147 4.32 -13.68 -7.21
CA ILE A 147 3.99 -13.15 -5.89
C ILE A 147 3.99 -14.26 -4.82
N ASP A 148 3.64 -15.48 -5.17
CA ASP A 148 3.58 -16.59 -4.20
C ASP A 148 4.95 -16.89 -3.55
N GLU A 149 6.05 -16.75 -4.31
CA GLU A 149 7.41 -16.93 -3.78
C GLU A 149 7.81 -15.86 -2.76
N TRP A 150 7.33 -14.63 -2.98
CA TRP A 150 7.68 -13.48 -2.12
C TRP A 150 6.73 -13.30 -0.95
N ARG A 151 5.62 -14.04 -0.91
CA ARG A 151 4.53 -13.83 0.03
C ARG A 151 4.96 -14.14 1.47
N ARG A 152 4.76 -13.19 2.38
CA ARG A 152 5.13 -13.34 3.80
C ARG A 152 4.05 -13.95 4.67
N ASP A 153 2.78 -13.81 4.30
CA ASP A 153 1.65 -14.36 5.04
C ASP A 153 0.46 -14.71 4.14
N LYS A 154 -0.48 -15.51 4.65
CA LYS A 154 -1.68 -15.93 3.92
C LYS A 154 -2.82 -14.90 3.92
N PHE A 155 -2.62 -13.72 4.47
CA PHE A 155 -3.67 -12.71 4.58
C PHE A 155 -3.71 -11.82 3.35
N TYR A 156 -4.86 -11.23 3.14
CA TYR A 156 -5.06 -10.13 2.22
C TYR A 156 -5.22 -8.82 2.97
N TYR A 157 -4.91 -7.75 2.25
CA TYR A 157 -4.87 -6.39 2.74
C TYR A 157 -5.55 -5.45 1.73
N ALA A 158 -6.08 -4.35 2.22
CA ALA A 158 -6.58 -3.24 1.41
C ALA A 158 -5.92 -1.94 1.84
N ALA A 159 -5.65 -1.06 0.88
CA ALA A 159 -5.27 0.33 1.15
C ALA A 159 -6.47 1.24 0.95
N ILE A 160 -6.86 1.95 2.01
CA ILE A 160 -7.96 2.93 1.99
C ILE A 160 -7.39 4.33 2.18
N VAL A 161 -7.79 5.24 1.30
CA VAL A 161 -7.46 6.66 1.40
C VAL A 161 -8.63 7.40 2.04
N ALA A 162 -8.37 8.08 3.16
CA ALA A 162 -9.32 8.97 3.81
C ALA A 162 -8.87 10.43 3.67
N LYS A 163 -9.79 11.32 3.27
CA LYS A 163 -9.50 12.76 3.09
C LYS A 163 -9.32 13.50 4.42
N LYS A 164 -9.98 13.03 5.48
CA LYS A 164 -9.95 13.57 6.84
C LYS A 164 -9.76 12.40 7.81
N LYS A 165 -9.31 12.68 9.04
CA LYS A 165 -9.33 11.70 10.13
C LYS A 165 -10.77 11.54 10.60
N GLY A 166 -11.20 10.32 10.92
CA GLY A 166 -12.52 10.06 11.49
C GLY A 166 -12.94 8.60 11.40
N VAL A 167 -14.15 8.32 11.88
CA VAL A 167 -14.79 7.01 11.82
C VAL A 167 -15.62 6.93 10.54
N TYR A 168 -15.46 5.84 9.79
CA TYR A 168 -16.14 5.64 8.52
C TYR A 168 -16.82 4.28 8.46
N PRO A 169 -18.08 4.21 7.99
CA PRO A 169 -18.77 2.95 7.82
C PRO A 169 -18.35 2.24 6.53
N PHE A 170 -18.15 0.94 6.64
CA PHE A 170 -17.79 0.02 5.58
C PHE A 170 -18.80 -1.11 5.49
N LYS A 171 -19.10 -1.53 4.26
CA LYS A 171 -19.71 -2.83 3.99
C LYS A 171 -18.60 -3.83 3.73
N VAL A 172 -18.57 -4.91 4.52
CA VAL A 172 -17.59 -5.99 4.39
C VAL A 172 -18.32 -7.26 3.99
N ARG A 173 -17.77 -7.96 2.99
CA ARG A 173 -18.24 -9.27 2.54
C ARG A 173 -17.06 -10.23 2.46
N ARG A 174 -17.25 -11.45 2.96
CA ARG A 174 -16.39 -12.60 2.76
C ARG A 174 -16.95 -13.46 1.62
N GLY A 175 -16.08 -14.09 0.85
CA GLY A 175 -16.41 -15.08 -0.18
C GLY A 175 -17.06 -16.32 0.41
#